data_AF-A0A834VFU5-F1
#
_entry.id   AF-A0A834VFU5-F1
#
_cell.length_a   1.000
_cell.length_b   1.000
_cell.length_c   1.000
_cell.angle_alpha   90.00
_cell.angle_beta   90.00
_cell.angle_gamma   90.00
#
_symmetry.space_group_name_H-M   'P 1'
#
loop_
_entity.id
_entity.type
_entity.pdbx_description
1 polymer ?
#
loop_
_entity_poly.entity_id
_entity_poly.type
_entity_poly.pdbx_seq_one_letter_code
_entity_poly.pdbx_strand_id
1 'polypeptide(L)'
;MLKAIREIISEPLAKIFSKCLNIGFFPQQWKKASLIIFPKPNKSDYHLHQNYRPISLLSSIGKLLEKILQIEIQNYLIENNKINPNQHGFTPKKSTITALFAIKNKILSDKQHKMTSLITIDFTGAFDNADWNIILNNMHQLQIPQHLIQMMHSYFHHRTITMKYNKIEYSKVMTKGCPQGSPLSPLLWNILINKLLDSFTITNASIYAYADDITVICSSTDLDGLQSIIIESLDFINNFSHQNNLKINFSKTKILNFHKKSFHQPIIIESNTIEIVNKLKILGVIFENHHLKSKINFTSHINSIVNKATITKNILISYCKNTFGIDNRKRKNLFKGLIRPMLTYGSEIWFDQINKSQKKKLESIQHQFLRNSAMAFKTVPNHVSIVSPKLKHWTPTSASKQ
;
A
#
# COMPACT_ATOMS: atom_id res chain seq x y z
N MET A 1 28.31 -2.83 -7.80
CA MET A 1 29.01 -2.73 -9.09
C MET A 1 28.88 -1.34 -9.70
N LEU A 2 27.74 -0.91 -10.28
CA LEU A 2 27.65 0.42 -10.92
C LEU A 2 28.04 1.60 -10.01
N LYS A 3 27.64 1.58 -8.73
CA LYS A 3 28.04 2.61 -7.75
C LYS A 3 29.56 2.72 -7.55
N ALA A 4 30.29 1.63 -7.69
CA ALA A 4 31.74 1.58 -7.45
C ALA A 4 32.54 2.15 -8.62
N ILE A 5 32.00 2.11 -9.85
CA ILE A 5 32.65 2.61 -11.06
C ILE A 5 31.98 3.89 -11.59
N ARG A 6 31.17 4.57 -10.76
CA ARG A 6 30.28 5.67 -11.16
C ARG A 6 31.03 6.79 -11.89
N GLU A 7 32.24 7.11 -11.46
CA GLU A 7 33.03 8.23 -11.99
C GLU A 7 33.41 8.00 -13.45
N ILE A 8 33.57 6.74 -13.85
CA ILE A 8 33.94 6.35 -15.23
C ILE A 8 32.69 6.23 -16.10
N ILE A 9 31.62 5.62 -15.59
CA ILE A 9 30.46 5.24 -16.42
C ILE A 9 29.35 6.30 -16.51
N SER A 10 29.34 7.30 -15.63
CA SER A 10 28.21 8.25 -15.54
C SER A 10 28.07 9.10 -16.80
N GLU A 11 29.15 9.67 -17.31
CA GLU A 11 29.11 10.52 -18.50
C GLU A 11 28.73 9.73 -19.77
N PRO A 12 29.33 8.56 -20.07
CA PRO A 12 28.88 7.74 -21.20
C PRO A 12 27.41 7.32 -21.10
N LEU A 13 26.96 6.89 -19.91
CA LEU A 13 25.57 6.51 -19.71
C LEU A 13 24.63 7.70 -19.86
N ALA A 14 24.99 8.88 -19.37
CA ALA A 14 24.20 10.09 -19.53
C ALA A 14 24.01 10.45 -21.01
N LYS A 15 25.07 10.36 -21.83
CA LYS A 15 25.00 10.57 -23.28
C LYS A 15 24.06 9.56 -23.95
N ILE A 16 24.18 8.28 -23.60
CA ILE A 16 23.33 7.21 -24.15
C ILE A 16 21.87 7.42 -23.74
N PHE A 17 21.59 7.68 -22.46
CA PHE A 17 20.23 7.89 -21.96
C PHE A 17 19.58 9.13 -22.57
N SER A 18 20.32 10.23 -22.69
CA SER A 18 19.85 11.44 -23.36
C SER A 18 19.50 11.16 -24.82
N LYS A 19 20.34 10.41 -25.53
CA LYS A 19 20.06 10.00 -26.91
C LYS A 19 18.80 9.13 -27.00
N CYS A 20 18.65 8.15 -26.10
CA CYS A 20 17.46 7.30 -26.01
C CYS A 20 16.19 8.11 -25.81
N LEU A 21 16.18 9.08 -24.89
CA LEU A 21 15.04 9.95 -24.64
C LEU A 21 14.70 10.82 -25.85
N ASN A 22 15.71 11.43 -26.47
CA ASN A 22 15.53 12.32 -27.63
C ASN A 22 14.93 11.60 -28.85
N ILE A 23 15.29 10.34 -29.07
CA ILE A 23 14.78 9.55 -30.21
C ILE A 23 13.57 8.67 -29.85
N GLY A 24 13.14 8.67 -28.57
CA GLY A 24 12.02 7.84 -28.10
C GLY A 24 12.29 6.33 -28.18
N PHE A 25 13.54 5.89 -27.94
CA PHE A 25 13.94 4.47 -28.09
C PHE A 25 14.44 3.84 -26.79
N PHE A 26 13.79 2.73 -26.41
CA PHE A 26 14.21 1.90 -25.28
C PHE A 26 14.95 0.62 -25.76
N PRO A 27 16.25 0.46 -25.46
CA PRO A 27 17.06 -0.65 -25.97
C PRO A 27 16.53 -2.05 -25.62
N GLN A 28 16.51 -2.94 -26.61
CA GLN A 28 15.94 -4.29 -26.46
C GLN A 28 16.63 -5.15 -25.39
N GLN A 29 17.96 -5.07 -25.28
CA GLN A 29 18.70 -5.83 -24.25
C GLN A 29 18.30 -5.43 -22.83
N TRP A 30 17.82 -4.20 -22.63
CA TRP A 30 17.40 -3.70 -21.33
C TRP A 30 15.94 -4.00 -21.01
N LYS A 31 15.16 -4.48 -21.99
CA LYS A 31 13.77 -4.93 -21.83
C LYS A 31 13.64 -6.38 -21.37
N LYS A 32 14.70 -7.18 -21.53
CA LYS A 32 14.72 -8.59 -21.11
C LYS A 32 14.70 -8.69 -19.58
N ALA A 33 13.81 -9.51 -19.05
CA ALA A 33 13.71 -9.77 -17.61
C ALA A 33 13.91 -11.25 -17.29
N SER A 34 14.70 -11.55 -16.25
CA SER A 34 14.79 -12.90 -15.70
C SER A 34 13.73 -13.10 -14.62
N LEU A 35 12.85 -14.08 -14.80
CA LEU A 35 11.76 -14.38 -13.88
C LEU A 35 12.24 -15.26 -12.73
N ILE A 36 12.02 -14.80 -11.49
CA ILE A 36 12.20 -15.60 -10.27
C ILE A 36 10.86 -15.73 -9.57
N ILE A 37 10.51 -16.95 -9.16
CA ILE A 37 9.21 -17.25 -8.54
C ILE A 37 9.41 -17.45 -7.03
N PHE A 38 8.65 -16.71 -6.22
CA PHE A 38 8.66 -16.85 -4.76
C PHE A 38 7.31 -17.37 -4.26
N PRO A 39 7.26 -18.38 -3.36
CA PRO A 39 6.02 -18.81 -2.74
C PRO A 39 5.45 -17.71 -1.82
N LYS A 40 4.14 -17.44 -1.92
CA LYS A 40 3.45 -16.58 -0.96
C LYS A 40 3.35 -17.32 0.37
N PRO A 41 3.74 -16.72 1.50
CA PRO A 41 3.69 -17.40 2.80
C PRO A 41 2.26 -17.77 3.19
N ASN A 42 2.12 -18.83 4.00
CA ASN A 42 0.86 -19.28 4.61
C ASN A 42 -0.25 -19.60 3.59
N LYS A 43 0.11 -20.18 2.45
CA LYS A 43 -0.84 -20.75 1.49
C LYS A 43 -0.94 -22.26 1.69
N SER A 44 -2.17 -22.77 1.56
CA SER A 44 -2.50 -24.17 1.78
C SER A 44 -2.09 -25.08 0.62
N ASP A 45 -2.07 -24.55 -0.60
CA ASP A 45 -1.82 -25.32 -1.82
C ASP A 45 -0.87 -24.57 -2.77
N TYR A 46 0.32 -25.12 -2.99
CA TYR A 46 1.31 -24.56 -3.92
C TYR A 46 1.26 -25.18 -5.32
N HIS A 47 0.25 -25.98 -5.65
CA HIS A 47 -0.04 -26.33 -7.05
C HIS A 47 -0.76 -25.18 -7.79
N LEU A 48 -1.40 -24.26 -7.07
CA LEU A 48 -2.08 -23.11 -7.64
C LEU A 48 -1.11 -21.96 -7.94
N HIS A 49 -1.01 -21.54 -9.20
CA HIS A 49 -0.11 -20.47 -9.65
C HIS A 49 -0.31 -19.14 -8.90
N GLN A 50 -1.55 -18.83 -8.48
CA GLN A 50 -1.90 -17.62 -7.73
C GLN A 50 -1.23 -17.54 -6.34
N ASN A 51 -0.70 -18.66 -5.84
CA ASN A 51 0.01 -18.73 -4.57
C ASN A 51 1.51 -18.45 -4.69
N TYR A 52 1.96 -18.04 -5.87
CA TYR A 52 3.32 -17.55 -6.10
C TYR A 52 3.36 -16.06 -6.43
N ARG A 53 4.55 -15.44 -6.29
CA ARG A 53 4.87 -14.09 -6.74
C ARG A 53 6.01 -14.14 -7.76
N PRO A 54 5.74 -13.80 -9.02
CA PRO A 54 6.79 -13.63 -10.02
C PRO A 54 7.52 -12.30 -9.81
N ILE A 55 8.84 -12.33 -9.63
CA ILE A 55 9.70 -11.15 -9.61
C ILE A 55 10.51 -11.10 -10.89
N SER A 56 10.45 -9.96 -11.58
CA SER A 56 11.20 -9.70 -12.81
C SER A 56 12.52 -9.02 -12.48
N LEU A 57 13.63 -9.74 -12.61
CA LEU A 57 14.96 -9.18 -12.49
C LEU A 57 15.39 -8.52 -13.80
N LEU A 58 15.53 -7.20 -13.74
CA LEU A 58 15.95 -6.37 -14.85
C LEU A 58 17.43 -5.99 -14.74
N SER A 59 18.05 -5.73 -15.90
CA SER A 59 19.42 -5.22 -15.96
C SER A 59 19.56 -3.93 -15.13
N SER A 60 20.70 -3.76 -14.45
CA SER A 60 20.90 -2.57 -13.60
C SER A 60 20.92 -1.28 -14.41
N ILE A 61 21.46 -1.33 -15.64
CA ILE A 61 21.48 -0.18 -16.57
C ILE A 61 20.06 0.12 -17.07
N GLY A 62 19.29 -0.92 -17.45
CA GLY A 62 17.89 -0.75 -17.83
C GLY A 62 17.06 -0.08 -16.74
N LYS A 63 17.23 -0.51 -15.47
CA LYS A 63 16.57 0.14 -14.33
C LYS A 63 16.94 1.60 -14.14
N LEU A 64 18.15 2.02 -14.50
CA LEU A 64 18.53 3.44 -14.47
C LEU A 64 17.75 4.23 -15.52
N LEU A 65 17.67 3.74 -16.76
CA LEU A 65 16.88 4.39 -17.80
C LEU A 65 15.38 4.41 -17.45
N GLU A 66 14.83 3.30 -16.94
CA GLU A 66 13.45 3.26 -16.44
C GLU A 66 13.23 4.30 -15.34
N LYS A 67 14.20 4.47 -14.44
CA LYS A 67 14.11 5.46 -13.36
C LYS A 67 14.13 6.89 -13.88
N ILE A 68 14.95 7.19 -14.89
CA ILE A 68 14.99 8.52 -15.53
C ILE A 68 13.64 8.80 -16.21
N LEU A 69 13.16 7.85 -17.04
CA LEU A 69 11.87 7.99 -17.70
C LEU A 69 10.71 8.16 -16.70
N GLN A 70 10.76 7.44 -15.58
CA GLN A 70 9.80 7.59 -14.49
C GLN A 70 9.80 9.02 -13.95
N ILE A 71 10.98 9.61 -13.70
CA ILE A 71 11.11 10.96 -13.16
C ILE A 71 10.57 11.99 -14.15
N GLU A 72 10.93 11.89 -15.43
CA GLU A 72 10.47 12.83 -16.48
C GLU A 72 8.93 12.85 -16.56
N ILE A 73 8.30 11.68 -16.70
CA ILE A 73 6.84 11.58 -16.77
C ILE A 73 6.19 12.04 -15.45
N GLN A 74 6.76 11.66 -14.31
CA GLN A 74 6.21 12.04 -13.01
C GLN A 74 6.28 13.56 -12.77
N ASN A 75 7.38 14.21 -13.14
CA ASN A 75 7.52 15.66 -13.03
C ASN A 75 6.49 16.36 -13.89
N TYR A 76 6.35 15.95 -15.16
CA TYR A 76 5.32 16.48 -16.05
C TYR A 76 3.91 16.37 -15.43
N LEU A 77 3.55 15.21 -14.90
CA LEU A 77 2.23 15.00 -14.29
C LEU A 77 2.00 15.88 -13.06
N ILE A 78 3.03 16.14 -12.25
CA ILE A 78 2.94 16.98 -11.05
C ILE A 78 2.85 18.45 -11.43
N GLU A 79 3.74 18.93 -12.30
CA GLU A 79 3.81 20.34 -12.74
C GLU A 79 2.51 20.78 -13.42
N ASN A 80 1.85 19.87 -14.12
CA ASN A 80 0.60 20.13 -14.83
C ASN A 80 -0.66 19.72 -14.06
N ASN A 81 -0.54 19.41 -12.75
CA ASN A 81 -1.65 19.01 -11.87
C ASN A 81 -2.53 17.87 -12.44
N LYS A 82 -1.90 16.89 -13.09
CA LYS A 82 -2.55 15.75 -13.76
C LYS A 82 -2.74 14.53 -12.87
N ILE A 83 -2.41 14.63 -11.57
CA ILE A 83 -2.58 13.54 -10.60
C ILE A 83 -3.70 13.89 -9.62
N ASN A 84 -4.69 13.03 -9.52
CA ASN A 84 -5.81 13.17 -8.61
C ASN A 84 -5.33 13.28 -7.14
N PRO A 85 -5.86 14.23 -6.35
CA PRO A 85 -5.48 14.41 -4.95
C PRO A 85 -5.79 13.18 -4.07
N ASN A 86 -6.71 12.31 -4.46
CA ASN A 86 -7.05 11.08 -3.73
C ASN A 86 -6.22 9.86 -4.18
N GLN A 87 -5.25 10.04 -5.09
CA GLN A 87 -4.24 9.03 -5.40
C GLN A 87 -3.07 9.13 -4.40
N HIS A 88 -2.97 8.20 -3.46
CA HIS A 88 -1.93 8.20 -2.42
C HIS A 88 -0.80 7.21 -2.67
N GLY A 89 -1.09 6.11 -3.37
CA GLY A 89 -0.09 5.10 -3.72
C GLY A 89 0.95 5.67 -4.67
N PHE A 90 2.22 5.35 -4.44
CA PHE A 90 3.36 5.71 -5.31
C PHE A 90 3.46 7.20 -5.70
N THR A 91 2.79 8.06 -4.95
CA THR A 91 2.70 9.49 -5.22
C THR A 91 3.66 10.23 -4.29
N PRO A 92 4.53 11.12 -4.80
CA PRO A 92 5.48 11.83 -3.97
C PRO A 92 4.78 12.60 -2.86
N LYS A 93 5.41 12.65 -1.68
CA LYS A 93 4.87 13.30 -0.48
C LYS A 93 3.56 12.70 0.05
N LYS A 94 3.10 11.57 -0.48
CA LYS A 94 1.97 10.79 0.06
C LYS A 94 2.46 9.48 0.64
N SER A 95 1.66 8.95 1.56
CA SER A 95 1.94 7.73 2.32
C SER A 95 0.65 7.01 2.69
N THR A 96 0.79 5.80 3.25
CA THR A 96 -0.38 5.10 3.82
C THR A 96 -1.09 5.94 4.88
N ILE A 97 -0.33 6.74 5.65
CA ILE A 97 -0.88 7.64 6.66
C ILE A 97 -1.72 8.75 6.03
N THR A 98 -1.27 9.36 4.92
CA THR A 98 -2.06 10.41 4.25
C THR A 98 -3.40 9.86 3.73
N ALA A 99 -3.41 8.63 3.20
CA ALA A 99 -4.64 7.98 2.74
C ALA A 99 -5.58 7.68 3.91
N LEU A 100 -5.04 7.06 4.97
CA LEU A 100 -5.80 6.73 6.18
C LEU A 100 -6.38 7.98 6.86
N PHE A 101 -5.63 9.09 6.84
CA PHE A 101 -6.09 10.36 7.39
C PHE A 101 -7.26 10.94 6.60
N ALA A 102 -7.17 10.95 5.26
CA ALA A 102 -8.25 11.39 4.39
C ALA A 102 -9.52 10.53 4.59
N ILE A 103 -9.35 9.21 4.61
CA ILE A 103 -10.42 8.23 4.88
C ILE A 103 -11.06 8.46 6.25
N LYS A 104 -10.26 8.56 7.32
CA LYS A 104 -10.75 8.80 8.68
C LYS A 104 -11.55 10.10 8.78
N ASN A 105 -11.01 11.20 8.24
CA ASN A 105 -11.66 12.51 8.33
C ASN A 105 -12.99 12.53 7.57
N LYS A 106 -13.03 11.92 6.38
CA LYS A 106 -14.26 11.81 5.59
C LYS A 106 -15.32 10.99 6.34
N ILE A 107 -14.95 9.85 6.93
CA ILE A 107 -15.87 9.08 7.77
C ILE A 107 -16.38 9.91 8.94
N LEU A 108 -15.50 10.56 9.70
CA LEU A 108 -15.90 11.31 10.89
C LEU A 108 -16.79 12.51 10.55
N SER A 109 -16.53 13.19 9.43
CA SER A 109 -17.34 14.29 8.94
C SER A 109 -18.74 13.82 8.54
N ASP A 110 -18.84 12.76 7.74
CA ASP A 110 -20.13 12.28 7.24
C ASP A 110 -20.99 11.69 8.37
N LYS A 111 -20.39 10.93 9.29
CA LYS A 111 -21.09 10.28 10.41
C LYS A 111 -21.80 11.25 11.35
N GLN A 112 -21.42 12.53 11.37
CA GLN A 112 -22.09 13.52 12.23
C GLN A 112 -23.56 13.66 11.84
N HIS A 113 -23.84 13.69 10.53
CA HIS A 113 -25.16 14.03 10.00
C HIS A 113 -25.79 12.93 9.16
N LYS A 114 -25.00 11.99 8.64
CA LYS A 114 -25.43 10.95 7.69
C LYS A 114 -25.09 9.55 8.19
N MET A 115 -25.80 8.56 7.65
CA MET A 115 -25.35 7.18 7.65
C MET A 115 -24.19 7.05 6.67
N THR A 116 -23.13 6.35 7.08
CA THR A 116 -21.91 6.24 6.29
C THR A 116 -21.49 4.78 6.20
N SER A 117 -21.03 4.38 5.02
CA SER A 117 -20.43 3.08 4.75
C SER A 117 -19.12 3.25 4.01
N LEU A 118 -18.16 2.40 4.35
CA LEU A 118 -16.88 2.29 3.66
C LEU A 118 -16.84 0.99 2.90
N ILE A 119 -16.37 1.05 1.65
CA ILE A 119 -16.21 -0.08 0.75
C ILE A 119 -14.72 -0.20 0.42
N THR A 120 -14.16 -1.40 0.52
CA THR A 120 -12.83 -1.69 -0.03
C THR A 120 -12.95 -2.60 -1.23
N ILE A 121 -12.23 -2.27 -2.30
CA ILE A 121 -12.23 -2.97 -3.57
C ILE A 121 -10.78 -3.33 -3.91
N ASP A 122 -10.57 -4.57 -4.35
CA ASP A 122 -9.26 -5.14 -4.75
C ASP A 122 -9.40 -5.68 -6.17
N PHE A 123 -8.39 -5.45 -7.02
CA PHE A 123 -8.35 -6.00 -8.37
C PHE A 123 -7.54 -7.31 -8.41
N THR A 124 -8.08 -8.31 -9.09
CA THR A 124 -7.39 -9.59 -9.28
C THR A 124 -6.18 -9.42 -10.18
N GLY A 125 -4.97 -9.57 -9.62
CA GLY A 125 -3.74 -9.49 -10.38
C GLY A 125 -3.53 -8.12 -11.04
N ALA A 126 -3.86 -7.04 -10.33
CA ALA A 126 -3.80 -5.65 -10.79
C ALA A 126 -2.59 -5.34 -11.71
N PHE A 127 -1.38 -5.48 -11.17
CA PHE A 127 -0.15 -5.19 -11.91
C PHE A 127 0.06 -6.14 -13.10
N ASP A 128 -0.29 -7.42 -12.97
CA ASP A 128 -0.11 -8.40 -14.05
C ASP A 128 -1.09 -8.19 -15.22
N ASN A 129 -2.25 -7.57 -14.93
CA ASN A 129 -3.32 -7.33 -15.90
C ASN A 129 -3.33 -5.91 -16.48
N ALA A 130 -2.42 -5.02 -16.06
CA ALA A 130 -2.34 -3.65 -16.57
C ALA A 130 -2.08 -3.63 -18.09
N ASP A 131 -3.07 -3.20 -18.86
CA ASP A 131 -3.03 -3.20 -20.32
C ASP A 131 -2.22 -2.02 -20.88
N TRP A 132 -1.24 -2.32 -21.75
CA TRP A 132 -0.32 -1.31 -22.27
C TRP A 132 -0.99 -0.32 -23.23
N ASN A 133 -1.95 -0.76 -24.03
CA ASN A 133 -2.65 0.13 -24.97
C ASN A 133 -3.53 1.11 -24.19
N ILE A 134 -4.20 0.63 -23.14
CA ILE A 134 -4.99 1.48 -22.24
C ILE A 134 -4.08 2.50 -21.53
N ILE A 135 -2.91 2.09 -21.03
CA ILE A 135 -1.95 3.01 -20.42
C ILE A 135 -1.51 4.07 -21.43
N LEU A 136 -1.11 3.69 -22.64
CA LEU A 136 -0.68 4.63 -23.68
C LEU A 136 -1.81 5.60 -24.07
N ASN A 137 -3.05 5.12 -24.19
CA ASN A 137 -4.21 5.97 -24.44
C ASN A 137 -4.45 6.97 -23.29
N ASN A 138 -4.33 6.52 -22.05
CA ASN A 138 -4.43 7.42 -20.90
C ASN A 138 -3.29 8.44 -20.88
N MET A 139 -2.06 8.06 -21.28
CA MET A 139 -0.95 9.00 -21.42
C MET A 139 -1.24 10.10 -22.45
N HIS A 140 -1.84 9.74 -23.59
CA HIS A 140 -2.31 10.70 -24.59
C HIS A 140 -3.39 11.64 -24.02
N GLN A 141 -4.37 11.10 -23.29
CA GLN A 141 -5.43 11.90 -22.66
C GLN A 141 -4.89 12.87 -21.60
N LEU A 142 -3.83 12.47 -20.88
CA LEU A 142 -3.12 13.32 -19.93
C LEU A 142 -2.20 14.35 -20.61
N GLN A 143 -2.14 14.37 -21.94
CA GLN A 143 -1.34 15.28 -22.77
C GLN A 143 0.17 15.16 -22.54
N ILE A 144 0.65 13.99 -22.10
CA ILE A 144 2.08 13.74 -21.89
C ILE A 144 2.85 13.97 -23.20
N PRO A 145 4.05 14.60 -23.17
CA PRO A 145 4.83 14.88 -24.36
C PRO A 145 5.04 13.65 -25.26
N GLN A 146 4.85 13.84 -26.58
CA GLN A 146 4.85 12.75 -27.55
C GLN A 146 6.13 11.91 -27.52
N HIS A 147 7.30 12.51 -27.30
CA HIS A 147 8.57 11.79 -27.22
C HIS A 147 8.62 10.80 -26.03
N LEU A 148 8.00 11.13 -24.89
CA LEU A 148 7.89 10.23 -23.74
C LEU A 148 6.90 9.09 -24.01
N ILE A 149 5.82 9.37 -24.75
CA ILE A 149 4.87 8.34 -25.18
C ILE A 149 5.54 7.38 -26.17
N GLN A 150 6.31 7.90 -27.13
CA GLN A 150 7.11 7.08 -28.06
C GLN A 150 8.12 6.21 -27.32
N MET A 151 8.80 6.77 -26.31
CA MET A 151 9.70 6.03 -25.43
C MET A 151 8.96 4.89 -24.70
N MET A 152 7.75 5.14 -24.19
CA MET A 152 6.92 4.13 -23.54
C MET A 152 6.42 3.06 -24.51
N HIS A 153 6.03 3.43 -25.72
CA HIS A 153 5.69 2.48 -26.77
C HIS A 153 6.90 1.56 -27.08
N SER A 154 8.10 2.14 -27.22
CA SER A 154 9.35 1.40 -27.40
C SER A 154 9.68 0.48 -26.21
N TYR A 155 9.38 0.93 -24.99
CA TYR A 155 9.56 0.17 -23.75
C TYR A 155 8.70 -1.10 -23.69
N PHE A 156 7.44 -1.01 -24.12
CA PHE A 156 6.50 -2.13 -24.15
C PHE A 156 6.79 -3.11 -25.29
N HIS A 157 7.20 -2.59 -26.45
CA HIS A 157 7.39 -3.38 -27.66
C HIS A 157 8.53 -4.43 -27.53
N HIS A 158 8.27 -5.67 -27.96
CA HIS A 158 9.21 -6.81 -27.90
C HIS A 158 9.85 -7.04 -26.52
N ARG A 159 9.10 -6.77 -25.45
CA ARG A 159 9.53 -7.10 -24.09
C ARG A 159 9.39 -8.60 -23.84
N THR A 160 10.44 -9.22 -23.29
CA THR A 160 10.45 -10.66 -23.01
C THR A 160 10.77 -10.95 -21.55
N ILE A 161 10.10 -11.96 -21.00
CA ILE A 161 10.47 -12.58 -19.72
C ILE A 161 11.08 -13.95 -20.00
N THR A 162 12.09 -14.31 -19.23
CA THR A 162 12.80 -15.59 -19.35
C THR A 162 12.89 -16.24 -17.98
N MET A 163 12.40 -17.46 -17.86
CA MET A 163 12.53 -18.29 -16.66
C MET A 163 13.56 -19.38 -16.92
N LYS A 164 14.50 -19.53 -15.98
CA LYS A 164 15.46 -20.65 -15.97
C LYS A 164 15.14 -21.55 -14.79
N TYR A 165 14.88 -22.82 -15.04
CA TYR A 165 14.70 -23.84 -14.02
C TYR A 165 15.57 -25.04 -14.35
N ASN A 166 16.56 -25.31 -13.49
CA ASN A 166 17.62 -26.29 -13.74
C ASN A 166 18.32 -26.02 -15.08
N LYS A 167 18.20 -26.96 -16.04
CA LYS A 167 18.80 -26.86 -17.39
C LYS A 167 17.80 -26.36 -18.45
N ILE A 168 16.56 -26.06 -18.07
CA ILE A 168 15.50 -25.64 -18.98
C ILE A 168 15.36 -24.13 -18.93
N GLU A 169 15.29 -23.50 -20.10
CA GLU A 169 15.04 -22.08 -20.28
C GLU A 169 13.78 -21.88 -21.11
N TYR A 170 12.84 -21.11 -20.58
CA TYR A 170 11.61 -20.75 -21.27
C TYR A 170 11.49 -19.24 -21.38
N SER A 171 11.26 -18.74 -22.59
CA SER A 171 11.10 -17.31 -22.85
C SER A 171 9.72 -17.01 -23.42
N LYS A 172 9.11 -15.92 -22.96
CA LYS A 172 7.78 -15.47 -23.42
C LYS A 172 7.81 -13.97 -23.73
N VAL A 173 7.22 -13.60 -24.86
CA VAL A 173 6.93 -12.19 -25.17
C VAL A 173 5.74 -11.74 -24.33
N MET A 174 5.90 -10.61 -23.64
CA MET A 174 4.86 -10.01 -22.82
C MET A 174 3.93 -9.16 -23.68
N THR A 175 2.64 -9.15 -23.35
CA THR A 175 1.61 -8.34 -24.03
C THR A 175 0.89 -7.36 -23.10
N LYS A 176 1.04 -7.55 -21.79
CA LYS A 176 0.46 -6.71 -20.75
C LYS A 176 1.26 -6.84 -19.46
N GLY A 177 0.89 -6.03 -18.48
CA GLY A 177 1.38 -6.10 -17.12
C GLY A 177 2.57 -5.18 -16.85
N CYS A 178 2.77 -4.92 -15.57
CA CYS A 178 3.80 -4.08 -15.01
C CYS A 178 4.81 -4.99 -14.28
N PRO A 179 6.07 -5.10 -14.76
CA PRO A 179 7.04 -6.03 -14.18
C PRO A 179 7.27 -5.76 -12.68
N GLN A 180 7.10 -6.78 -11.84
CA GLN A 180 7.37 -6.64 -10.41
C GLN A 180 8.88 -6.47 -10.18
N GLY A 181 9.30 -5.27 -9.74
CA GLY A 181 10.72 -4.89 -9.59
C GLY A 181 11.18 -3.81 -10.59
N SER A 182 10.35 -3.43 -11.55
CA SER A 182 10.57 -2.26 -12.42
C SER A 182 10.31 -0.95 -11.65
N PRO A 183 11.19 0.06 -11.77
CA PRO A 183 10.93 1.41 -11.28
C PRO A 183 9.73 2.12 -11.94
N LEU A 184 9.38 1.76 -13.18
CA LEU A 184 8.26 2.37 -13.92
C LEU A 184 6.91 1.79 -13.50
N SER A 185 6.84 0.50 -13.15
CA SER A 185 5.59 -0.19 -12.80
C SER A 185 4.65 0.60 -11.88
N PRO A 186 5.12 1.22 -10.78
CA PRO A 186 4.25 2.02 -9.91
C PRO A 186 3.63 3.24 -10.60
N LEU A 187 4.38 3.91 -11.46
CA LEU A 187 3.90 5.08 -12.20
C LEU A 187 2.85 4.68 -13.25
N LEU A 188 3.09 3.58 -13.96
CA LEU A 188 2.16 3.07 -14.98
C LEU A 188 0.82 2.66 -14.36
N TRP A 189 0.87 2.02 -13.19
CA TRP A 189 -0.34 1.71 -12.42
C TRP A 189 -1.09 2.98 -12.01
N ASN A 190 -0.36 3.99 -11.54
CA ASN A 190 -0.94 5.28 -11.19
C ASN A 190 -1.58 5.97 -12.40
N ILE A 191 -1.00 5.93 -13.59
CA ILE A 191 -1.62 6.50 -14.81
C ILE A 191 -2.95 5.82 -15.14
N LEU A 192 -3.03 4.49 -14.95
CA LEU A 192 -4.25 3.73 -15.18
C LEU A 192 -5.34 4.10 -14.15
N ILE A 193 -5.03 4.02 -12.85
CA ILE A 193 -6.00 4.26 -11.77
C ILE A 193 -6.38 5.74 -11.65
N ASN A 194 -5.51 6.67 -12.04
CA ASN A 194 -5.83 8.10 -11.98
C ASN A 194 -7.11 8.42 -12.75
N LYS A 195 -7.33 7.78 -13.90
CA LYS A 195 -8.55 7.96 -14.70
C LYS A 195 -9.81 7.51 -13.96
N LEU A 196 -9.73 6.43 -13.17
CA LEU A 196 -10.84 6.01 -12.32
C LEU A 196 -11.19 7.10 -11.32
N LEU A 197 -10.17 7.65 -10.64
CA LEU A 197 -10.37 8.68 -9.63
C LEU A 197 -10.92 9.98 -10.21
N ASP A 198 -10.45 10.40 -11.39
CA ASP A 198 -10.89 11.64 -12.04
C ASP A 198 -12.31 11.52 -12.63
N SER A 199 -12.71 10.33 -13.08
CA SER A 199 -14.04 10.11 -13.67
C SER A 199 -15.12 9.78 -12.63
N PHE A 200 -14.73 9.41 -11.40
CA PHE A 200 -15.65 9.07 -10.32
C PHE A 200 -16.35 10.32 -9.76
N THR A 201 -17.58 10.57 -10.21
CA THR A 201 -18.34 11.80 -9.96
C THR A 201 -19.66 11.57 -9.19
N ILE A 202 -19.75 10.45 -8.48
CA ILE A 202 -20.98 10.04 -7.77
C ILE A 202 -21.23 10.94 -6.55
N THR A 203 -22.43 11.49 -6.49
CA THR A 203 -22.82 12.42 -5.43
C THR A 203 -22.90 11.71 -4.08
N ASN A 204 -22.39 12.34 -3.01
CA ASN A 204 -22.25 11.75 -1.68
C ASN A 204 -21.37 10.49 -1.59
N ALA A 205 -20.54 10.25 -2.60
CA ALA A 205 -19.49 9.25 -2.56
C ALA A 205 -18.11 9.92 -2.65
N SER A 206 -17.08 9.27 -2.12
CA SER A 206 -15.69 9.71 -2.24
C SER A 206 -14.77 8.51 -2.40
N ILE A 207 -13.88 8.59 -3.39
CA ILE A 207 -12.97 7.50 -3.75
C ILE A 207 -11.52 7.86 -3.41
N TYR A 208 -10.78 6.88 -2.92
CA TYR A 208 -9.35 6.97 -2.59
C TYR A 208 -8.62 5.75 -3.12
N ALA A 209 -7.39 5.93 -3.59
CA ALA A 209 -6.53 4.83 -4.04
C ALA A 209 -5.19 4.82 -3.33
N TYR A 210 -4.73 3.63 -2.97
CA TYR A 210 -3.34 3.38 -2.60
C TYR A 210 -2.84 2.12 -3.31
N ALA A 211 -2.05 2.32 -4.37
CA ALA A 211 -1.68 1.23 -5.27
C ALA A 211 -2.95 0.57 -5.82
N ASP A 212 -3.07 -0.74 -5.70
CA ASP A 212 -4.22 -1.54 -6.12
C ASP A 212 -5.40 -1.53 -5.13
N ASP A 213 -5.21 -1.05 -3.90
CA ASP A 213 -6.27 -0.91 -2.92
C ASP A 213 -7.13 0.34 -3.22
N ILE A 214 -8.41 0.12 -3.55
CA ILE A 214 -9.39 1.19 -3.72
C ILE A 214 -10.32 1.22 -2.50
N THR A 215 -10.60 2.43 -2.00
CA THR A 215 -11.55 2.67 -0.91
C THR A 215 -12.59 3.68 -1.35
N VAL A 216 -13.87 3.35 -1.18
CA VAL A 216 -14.99 4.27 -1.43
C VAL A 216 -15.72 4.52 -0.12
N ILE A 217 -16.08 5.77 0.15
CA ILE A 217 -16.93 6.16 1.27
C ILE A 217 -18.23 6.71 0.70
N CYS A 218 -19.34 6.10 1.07
CA CYS A 218 -20.69 6.52 0.68
C CYS A 218 -21.45 7.04 1.91
N SER A 219 -22.24 8.09 1.75
CA SER A 219 -23.11 8.58 2.83
C SER A 219 -24.48 9.05 2.37
N SER A 220 -25.50 8.83 3.20
CA SER A 220 -26.87 9.34 2.97
C SER A 220 -27.60 9.60 4.28
N THR A 221 -28.67 10.39 4.25
CA THR A 221 -29.54 10.66 5.40
C THR A 221 -30.41 9.46 5.80
N ASP A 222 -30.72 8.61 4.84
CA ASP A 222 -31.57 7.42 4.98
C ASP A 222 -30.87 6.17 4.41
N LEU A 223 -31.44 5.00 4.70
CA LEU A 223 -30.82 3.72 4.34
C LEU A 223 -30.93 3.39 2.86
N ASP A 224 -32.07 3.68 2.23
CA ASP A 224 -32.33 3.31 0.84
C ASP A 224 -31.47 4.15 -0.11
N GLY A 225 -31.32 5.45 0.19
CA GLY A 225 -30.37 6.33 -0.49
C GLY A 225 -28.93 5.87 -0.31
N LEU A 226 -28.53 5.44 0.90
CA LEU A 226 -27.18 4.91 1.13
C LEU A 226 -26.92 3.65 0.30
N GLN A 227 -27.89 2.72 0.28
CA GLN A 227 -27.81 1.50 -0.50
C GLN A 227 -27.70 1.80 -2.00
N SER A 228 -28.49 2.75 -2.49
CA SER A 228 -28.47 3.19 -3.89
C SER A 228 -27.11 3.75 -4.30
N ILE A 229 -26.52 4.64 -3.49
CA ILE A 229 -25.20 5.22 -3.73
C ILE A 229 -24.10 4.16 -3.72
N ILE A 230 -24.21 3.16 -2.83
CA ILE A 230 -23.25 2.04 -2.79
C ILE A 230 -23.31 1.22 -4.07
N ILE A 231 -24.51 0.88 -4.54
CA ILE A 231 -24.71 0.11 -5.78
C ILE A 231 -24.18 0.91 -6.98
N GLU A 232 -24.57 2.18 -7.10
CA GLU A 232 -24.09 3.09 -8.15
C GLU A 232 -22.55 3.18 -8.16
N SER A 233 -21.93 3.28 -6.98
CA SER A 233 -20.47 3.33 -6.82
C SER A 233 -19.78 2.06 -7.27
N LEU A 234 -20.34 0.91 -6.91
CA LEU A 234 -19.79 -0.39 -7.29
C LEU A 234 -19.98 -0.66 -8.78
N ASP A 235 -21.14 -0.36 -9.35
CA ASP A 235 -21.44 -0.52 -10.77
C ASP A 235 -20.54 0.38 -11.62
N PHE A 236 -20.31 1.62 -11.21
CA PHE A 236 -19.38 2.52 -11.89
C PHE A 236 -17.97 1.92 -11.94
N ILE A 237 -17.46 1.45 -10.80
CA ILE A 237 -16.11 0.87 -10.72
C ILE A 237 -16.04 -0.45 -11.49
N ASN A 238 -17.12 -1.23 -11.50
CA ASN A 238 -17.23 -2.46 -12.26
C ASN A 238 -17.18 -2.19 -13.77
N ASN A 239 -17.97 -1.23 -14.26
CA ASN A 239 -17.93 -0.78 -15.66
C ASN A 239 -16.56 -0.25 -16.06
N PHE A 240 -15.93 0.57 -15.20
CA PHE A 240 -14.54 1.00 -15.40
C PHE A 240 -13.60 -0.20 -15.51
N SER A 241 -13.75 -1.21 -14.65
CA SER A 241 -12.88 -2.38 -14.65
C SER A 241 -12.95 -3.14 -15.98
N HIS A 242 -14.14 -3.34 -16.52
CA HIS A 242 -14.34 -3.98 -17.83
C HIS A 242 -13.71 -3.18 -18.97
N GLN A 243 -13.94 -1.86 -19.01
CA GLN A 243 -13.36 -0.98 -20.02
C GLN A 243 -11.82 -0.93 -19.98
N ASN A 244 -11.23 -1.24 -18.83
CA ASN A 244 -9.78 -1.18 -18.62
C ASN A 244 -9.14 -2.58 -18.51
N ASN A 245 -9.84 -3.64 -18.92
CA ASN A 245 -9.36 -5.03 -18.87
C ASN A 245 -8.89 -5.48 -17.45
N LEU A 246 -9.49 -4.90 -16.41
CA LEU A 246 -9.30 -5.26 -15.02
C LEU A 246 -10.44 -6.14 -14.53
N LYS A 247 -10.22 -6.88 -13.44
CA LYS A 247 -11.25 -7.72 -12.82
C LYS A 247 -11.34 -7.45 -11.33
N ILE A 248 -12.50 -7.02 -10.85
CA ILE A 248 -12.75 -6.87 -9.42
C ILE A 248 -12.69 -8.24 -8.74
N ASN A 249 -12.05 -8.28 -7.58
CA ASN A 249 -12.10 -9.42 -6.68
C ASN A 249 -13.27 -9.27 -5.70
N PHE A 250 -14.46 -9.71 -6.11
CA PHE A 250 -15.66 -9.62 -5.27
C PHE A 250 -15.50 -10.34 -3.92
N SER A 251 -14.75 -11.44 -3.86
CA SER A 251 -14.50 -12.16 -2.60
C SER A 251 -13.71 -11.36 -1.57
N LYS A 252 -12.86 -10.42 -2.02
CA LYS A 252 -12.12 -9.49 -1.16
C LYS A 252 -12.78 -8.12 -1.02
N THR A 253 -13.81 -7.85 -1.84
CA THR A 253 -14.58 -6.63 -1.76
C THR A 253 -15.49 -6.71 -0.53
N LYS A 254 -15.41 -5.73 0.36
CA LYS A 254 -16.10 -5.74 1.66
C LYS A 254 -16.68 -4.37 1.97
N ILE A 255 -17.79 -4.35 2.71
CA ILE A 255 -18.45 -3.14 3.18
C ILE A 255 -18.38 -3.10 4.72
N LEU A 256 -17.98 -1.96 5.28
CA LEU A 256 -18.04 -1.66 6.70
C LEU A 256 -19.06 -0.53 6.94
N ASN A 257 -20.14 -0.84 7.64
CA ASN A 257 -21.17 0.12 8.00
C ASN A 257 -20.78 0.86 9.30
N PHE A 258 -20.82 2.20 9.27
CA PHE A 258 -20.64 3.05 10.45
C PHE A 258 -21.95 3.46 11.13
N HIS A 259 -22.98 2.64 10.93
CA HIS A 259 -24.32 2.75 11.49
C HIS A 259 -24.80 1.35 11.91
N LYS A 260 -25.90 1.27 12.66
CA LYS A 260 -26.40 0.00 13.23
C LYS A 260 -27.51 -0.66 12.42
N LYS A 261 -28.10 0.07 11.47
CA LYS A 261 -29.24 -0.45 10.71
C LYS A 261 -28.74 -1.40 9.62
N SER A 262 -29.54 -2.42 9.33
CA SER A 262 -29.28 -3.38 8.24
C SER A 262 -29.97 -2.91 6.97
N PHE A 263 -29.36 -3.16 5.82
CA PHE A 263 -30.02 -2.99 4.53
C PHE A 263 -31.16 -4.01 4.38
N HIS A 264 -32.23 -3.61 3.70
CA HIS A 264 -33.38 -4.49 3.46
C HIS A 264 -33.06 -5.61 2.47
N GLN A 265 -32.21 -5.31 1.49
CA GLN A 265 -31.78 -6.26 0.46
C GLN A 265 -30.26 -6.41 0.46
N PRO A 266 -29.73 -7.60 0.11
CA PRO A 266 -28.30 -7.77 -0.11
C PRO A 266 -27.82 -6.87 -1.26
N ILE A 267 -26.58 -6.39 -1.14
CA ILE A 267 -25.92 -5.63 -2.20
C ILE A 267 -25.29 -6.63 -3.16
N ILE A 268 -25.76 -6.65 -4.41
CA ILE A 268 -25.36 -7.63 -5.44
C ILE A 268 -24.81 -6.88 -6.65
N ILE A 269 -23.65 -7.32 -7.15
CA ILE A 269 -23.01 -6.82 -8.38
C ILE A 269 -22.62 -8.02 -9.24
N GLU A 270 -23.06 -8.07 -10.49
CA GLU A 270 -22.81 -9.21 -11.41
C GLU A 270 -23.06 -10.59 -10.80
N SER A 271 -24.18 -10.73 -10.09
CA SER A 271 -24.54 -11.97 -9.36
C SER A 271 -23.65 -12.32 -8.15
N ASN A 272 -22.75 -11.44 -7.73
CA ASN A 272 -21.94 -11.59 -6.53
C ASN A 272 -22.51 -10.74 -5.38
N THR A 273 -22.87 -11.38 -4.27
CA THR A 273 -23.26 -10.69 -3.04
C THR A 273 -22.02 -10.14 -2.34
N ILE A 274 -22.00 -8.82 -2.08
CA ILE A 274 -20.91 -8.17 -1.36
C ILE A 274 -21.08 -8.37 0.14
N GLU A 275 -20.05 -8.89 0.79
CA GLU A 275 -20.08 -9.16 2.24
C GLU A 275 -19.97 -7.86 3.05
N ILE A 276 -20.90 -7.69 3.99
CA ILE A 276 -20.88 -6.63 5.00
C ILE A 276 -20.21 -7.17 6.26
N VAL A 277 -19.17 -6.49 6.74
CA VAL A 277 -18.33 -6.91 7.86
C VAL A 277 -18.40 -5.90 9.01
N ASN A 278 -18.17 -6.38 10.23
CA ASN A 278 -18.12 -5.54 11.43
C ASN A 278 -16.77 -4.84 11.65
N LYS A 279 -15.72 -5.35 11.01
CA LYS A 279 -14.36 -4.82 11.08
C LYS A 279 -13.67 -4.97 9.74
N LEU A 280 -12.88 -3.97 9.34
CA LEU A 280 -12.22 -3.96 8.04
C LEU A 280 -10.81 -3.41 8.17
N LYS A 281 -9.83 -4.10 7.60
CA LYS A 281 -8.42 -3.68 7.63
C LYS A 281 -8.06 -2.91 6.36
N ILE A 282 -7.62 -1.67 6.52
CA ILE A 282 -7.23 -0.77 5.44
C ILE A 282 -5.78 -0.34 5.70
N LEU A 283 -4.88 -0.57 4.74
CA LEU A 283 -3.47 -0.14 4.80
C LEU A 283 -2.78 -0.47 6.15
N GLY A 284 -3.11 -1.61 6.75
CA GLY A 284 -2.54 -2.05 8.02
C GLY A 284 -3.33 -1.70 9.29
N VAL A 285 -4.36 -0.86 9.21
CA VAL A 285 -5.18 -0.40 10.35
C VAL A 285 -6.58 -1.00 10.30
N ILE A 286 -7.08 -1.52 11.43
CA ILE A 286 -8.42 -2.13 11.51
C ILE A 286 -9.45 -1.09 11.97
N PHE A 287 -10.44 -0.80 11.12
CA PHE A 287 -11.56 0.08 11.40
C PHE A 287 -12.77 -0.72 11.88
N GLU A 288 -13.47 -0.19 12.87
CA GLU A 288 -14.71 -0.74 13.41
C GLU A 288 -15.71 0.39 13.68
N ASN A 289 -17.00 0.06 13.65
CA ASN A 289 -18.02 1.01 14.03
C ASN A 289 -17.95 1.35 15.54
N HIS A 290 -18.26 2.60 15.86
CA HIS A 290 -18.38 3.09 17.23
C HIS A 290 -19.78 3.68 17.43
N HIS A 291 -20.35 3.49 18.61
CA HIS A 291 -21.70 3.99 18.95
C HIS A 291 -21.78 5.53 18.93
N LEU A 292 -20.72 6.22 19.35
CA LEU A 292 -20.58 7.67 19.17
C LEU A 292 -20.27 8.02 17.72
N LYS A 293 -21.06 8.93 17.15
CA LYS A 293 -20.88 9.47 15.78
C LYS A 293 -19.52 10.13 15.57
N SER A 294 -18.99 10.80 16.60
CA SER A 294 -17.70 11.50 16.58
C SER A 294 -16.48 10.59 16.72
N LYS A 295 -16.67 9.26 16.79
CA LYS A 295 -15.57 8.31 16.99
C LYS A 295 -15.59 7.15 16.00
N ILE A 296 -14.41 6.54 15.87
CA ILE A 296 -14.19 5.24 15.23
C ILE A 296 -13.59 4.31 16.28
N ASN A 297 -14.01 3.05 16.26
CA ASN A 297 -13.52 2.06 17.20
C ASN A 297 -12.25 1.40 16.62
N PHE A 298 -11.20 1.35 17.42
CA PHE A 298 -9.92 0.71 17.07
C PHE A 298 -9.55 -0.42 18.05
N THR A 299 -10.52 -0.98 18.77
CA THR A 299 -10.27 -1.98 19.81
C THR A 299 -9.63 -3.25 19.23
N SER A 300 -10.16 -3.79 18.14
CA SER A 300 -9.57 -4.96 17.47
C SER A 300 -8.19 -4.64 16.91
N HIS A 301 -7.98 -3.42 16.42
CA HIS A 301 -6.65 -2.96 15.96
C HIS A 301 -5.61 -3.01 17.08
N ILE A 302 -5.91 -2.38 18.23
CA ILE A 302 -5.02 -2.36 19.39
C ILE A 302 -4.74 -3.77 19.88
N ASN A 303 -5.76 -4.63 20.01
CA ASN A 303 -5.56 -6.00 20.45
C ASN A 303 -4.68 -6.79 19.47
N SER A 304 -4.84 -6.60 18.15
CA SER A 304 -4.00 -7.23 17.13
C SER A 304 -2.53 -6.80 17.23
N ILE A 305 -2.29 -5.49 17.39
CA ILE A 305 -0.93 -4.94 17.59
C ILE A 305 -0.30 -5.48 18.87
N VAL A 306 -1.03 -5.45 19.99
CA VAL A 306 -0.57 -5.93 21.30
C VAL A 306 -0.20 -7.40 21.23
N ASN A 307 -1.03 -8.24 20.60
CA ASN A 307 -0.76 -9.66 20.45
C ASN A 307 0.49 -9.91 19.59
N LYS A 308 0.57 -9.28 18.41
CA LYS A 308 1.72 -9.42 17.52
C LYS A 308 3.02 -8.97 18.19
N ALA A 309 3.01 -7.80 18.82
CA ALA A 309 4.16 -7.27 19.54
C ALA A 309 4.55 -8.16 20.74
N THR A 310 3.58 -8.74 21.45
CA THR A 310 3.84 -9.66 22.56
C THR A 310 4.53 -10.94 22.09
N ILE A 311 4.05 -11.55 21.00
CA ILE A 311 4.67 -12.74 20.41
C ILE A 311 6.11 -12.43 19.99
N THR A 312 6.32 -11.37 19.19
CA THR A 312 7.67 -10.99 18.74
C THR A 312 8.58 -10.65 19.92
N LYS A 313 8.07 -9.95 20.93
CA LYS A 313 8.81 -9.62 22.15
C LYS A 313 9.23 -10.88 22.89
N ASN A 314 8.34 -11.86 23.07
CA ASN A 314 8.66 -13.11 23.77
C ASN A 314 9.74 -13.90 23.04
N ILE A 315 9.68 -13.95 21.70
CA ILE A 315 10.72 -14.56 20.87
C ILE A 315 12.06 -13.81 21.07
N LEU A 316 12.06 -12.48 21.05
CA LEU A 316 13.31 -11.72 21.25
C LEU A 316 13.90 -11.95 22.65
N ILE A 317 13.05 -12.01 23.68
CA ILE A 317 13.50 -12.26 25.06
C ILE A 317 14.12 -13.65 25.19
N SER A 318 13.63 -14.68 24.48
CA SER A 318 14.22 -16.01 24.56
C SER A 318 15.67 -16.07 24.05
N TYR A 319 16.06 -15.18 23.13
CA TYR A 319 17.45 -15.02 22.66
C TYR A 319 18.27 -14.01 23.47
N CYS A 320 17.66 -13.33 24.45
CA CYS A 320 18.25 -12.21 25.18
C CYS A 320 18.13 -12.41 26.71
N LYS A 321 18.50 -13.59 27.22
CA LYS A 321 18.48 -13.86 28.67
C LYS A 321 19.59 -13.08 29.38
N ASN A 322 19.44 -12.82 30.68
CA ASN A 322 20.45 -12.05 31.43
C ASN A 322 21.77 -12.81 31.63
N THR A 323 21.73 -14.15 31.58
CA THR A 323 22.89 -15.03 31.77
C THR A 323 23.59 -15.41 30.47
N PHE A 324 22.93 -15.26 29.31
CA PHE A 324 23.47 -15.59 27.99
C PHE A 324 22.69 -14.84 26.91
N GLY A 325 23.38 -14.42 25.84
CA GLY A 325 22.77 -13.88 24.64
C GLY A 325 23.33 -12.53 24.23
N ILE A 326 22.47 -11.73 23.62
CA ILE A 326 22.84 -10.51 22.91
C ILE A 326 23.11 -9.35 23.89
N ASP A 327 24.07 -8.47 23.60
CA ASP A 327 24.40 -7.29 24.43
C ASP A 327 23.25 -6.26 24.50
N ASN A 328 23.20 -5.45 25.56
CA ASN A 328 22.16 -4.43 25.82
C ASN A 328 21.92 -3.44 24.67
N ARG A 329 22.98 -2.98 23.98
CA ARG A 329 22.88 -2.09 22.82
C ARG A 329 22.15 -2.79 21.68
N LYS A 330 22.54 -4.03 21.35
CA LYS A 330 21.88 -4.83 20.32
C LYS A 330 20.43 -5.17 20.69
N ARG A 331 20.13 -5.48 21.97
CA ARG A 331 18.74 -5.65 22.46
C ARG A 331 17.89 -4.41 22.20
N LYS A 332 18.40 -3.25 22.60
CA LYS A 332 17.74 -1.96 22.39
C LYS A 332 17.52 -1.67 20.90
N ASN A 333 18.47 -2.02 20.04
CA ASN A 333 18.32 -1.88 18.59
C ASN A 333 17.23 -2.81 18.05
N LEU A 334 17.16 -4.06 18.49
CA LEU A 334 16.10 -5.01 18.11
C LEU A 334 14.71 -4.47 18.47
N PHE A 335 14.55 -3.83 19.63
CA PHE A 335 13.28 -3.19 19.99
C PHE A 335 12.89 -2.07 19.05
N LYS A 336 13.85 -1.16 18.85
CA LYS A 336 13.63 0.05 18.08
C LYS A 336 13.34 -0.30 16.63
N GLY A 337 13.94 -1.37 16.11
CA GLY A 337 13.73 -1.86 14.75
C GLY A 337 12.51 -2.77 14.58
N LEU A 338 12.13 -3.57 15.58
CA LEU A 338 11.08 -4.60 15.41
C LEU A 338 9.79 -4.25 16.15
N ILE A 339 9.87 -4.00 17.46
CA ILE A 339 8.67 -3.84 18.30
C ILE A 339 8.09 -2.43 18.18
N ARG A 340 8.94 -1.39 18.25
CA ARG A 340 8.46 -0.01 18.20
C ARG A 340 7.67 0.27 16.91
N PRO A 341 8.14 -0.09 15.70
CA PRO A 341 7.36 0.15 14.49
C PRO A 341 6.03 -0.60 14.47
N MET A 342 5.96 -1.81 15.03
CA MET A 342 4.69 -2.55 15.17
C MET A 342 3.69 -1.81 16.06
N LEU A 343 4.16 -1.21 17.16
CA LEU A 343 3.31 -0.48 18.11
C LEU A 343 2.90 0.91 17.59
N THR A 344 3.74 1.58 16.81
CA THR A 344 3.52 2.97 16.41
C THR A 344 2.96 3.15 15.00
N TYR A 345 2.93 2.10 14.17
CA TYR A 345 2.39 2.22 12.82
C TYR A 345 0.92 2.71 12.83
N GLY A 346 0.67 3.80 12.10
CA GLY A 346 -0.66 4.39 11.98
C GLY A 346 -1.15 5.12 13.24
N SER A 347 -0.29 5.38 14.23
CA SER A 347 -0.70 6.00 15.50
C SER A 347 -1.36 7.37 15.32
N GLU A 348 -1.01 8.09 14.26
CA GLU A 348 -1.63 9.34 13.82
C GLU A 348 -3.13 9.19 13.53
N ILE A 349 -3.59 7.97 13.26
CA ILE A 349 -4.97 7.64 12.88
C ILE A 349 -5.78 7.20 14.08
N TRP A 350 -5.22 6.36 14.96
CA TRP A 350 -5.99 5.69 16.03
C TRP A 350 -5.70 6.21 17.44
N PHE A 351 -4.60 6.92 17.68
CA PHE A 351 -4.16 7.23 19.05
C PHE A 351 -5.06 8.23 19.81
N ASP A 352 -5.67 9.17 19.09
CA ASP A 352 -6.67 10.12 19.62
C ASP A 352 -8.02 9.48 19.90
N GLN A 353 -8.31 8.32 19.29
CA GLN A 353 -9.60 7.62 19.38
C GLN A 353 -9.64 6.56 20.50
N ILE A 354 -8.49 6.15 21.03
CA ILE A 354 -8.38 5.09 22.04
C ILE A 354 -8.53 5.58 23.48
N ASN A 355 -9.03 4.71 24.36
CA ASN A 355 -9.25 4.99 25.77
C ASN A 355 -8.00 4.77 26.65
N LYS A 356 -8.08 5.19 27.93
CA LYS A 356 -6.96 5.06 28.90
C LYS A 356 -6.52 3.60 29.10
N SER A 357 -7.44 2.63 29.08
CA SER A 357 -7.12 1.21 29.25
C SER A 357 -6.30 0.68 28.06
N GLN A 358 -6.69 1.04 26.84
CA GLN A 358 -5.95 0.70 25.63
C GLN A 358 -4.54 1.32 25.60
N LYS A 359 -4.41 2.58 26.04
CA LYS A 359 -3.09 3.24 26.19
C LYS A 359 -2.20 2.48 27.16
N LYS A 360 -2.72 2.10 28.33
CA LYS A 360 -2.00 1.27 29.33
C LYS A 360 -1.53 -0.08 28.77
N LYS A 361 -2.32 -0.74 27.90
CA LYS A 361 -1.92 -2.00 27.25
C LYS A 361 -0.66 -1.82 26.38
N LEU A 362 -0.62 -0.75 25.58
CA LEU A 362 0.53 -0.45 24.72
C LEU A 362 1.78 -0.10 25.55
N GLU A 363 1.61 0.75 26.57
CA GLU A 363 2.67 1.14 27.50
C GLU A 363 3.24 -0.07 28.26
N SER A 364 2.40 -1.02 28.64
CA SER A 364 2.84 -2.25 29.33
C SER A 364 3.85 -3.06 28.51
N ILE A 365 3.61 -3.22 27.20
CA ILE A 365 4.56 -3.91 26.31
C ILE A 365 5.89 -3.15 26.26
N GLN A 366 5.83 -1.82 26.13
CA GLN A 366 7.02 -0.97 26.10
C GLN A 366 7.82 -1.09 27.40
N HIS A 367 7.17 -1.01 28.57
CA HIS A 367 7.83 -1.11 29.87
C HIS A 367 8.48 -2.47 30.10
N GLN A 368 7.78 -3.56 29.76
CA GLN A 368 8.35 -4.91 29.87
C GLN A 368 9.62 -5.05 29.02
N PHE A 369 9.60 -4.47 27.83
CA PHE A 369 10.77 -4.50 26.98
C PHE A 369 11.92 -3.63 27.52
N LEU A 370 11.64 -2.39 27.95
CA LEU A 370 12.65 -1.48 28.48
C LEU A 370 13.37 -2.10 29.69
N ARG A 371 12.64 -2.78 30.58
CA ARG A 371 13.23 -3.56 31.68
C ARG A 371 14.21 -4.62 31.17
N ASN A 372 13.80 -5.43 30.20
CA ASN A 372 14.66 -6.50 29.66
C ASN A 372 15.91 -5.96 28.94
N SER A 373 15.80 -4.81 28.27
CA SER A 373 16.97 -4.15 27.65
C SER A 373 17.92 -3.53 28.66
N ALA A 374 17.41 -3.13 29.82
CA ALA A 374 18.22 -2.63 30.93
C ALA A 374 18.77 -3.77 31.81
N MET A 375 18.45 -5.03 31.52
CA MET A 375 18.69 -6.19 32.41
C MET A 375 18.12 -5.98 33.82
N ALA A 376 17.08 -5.15 33.94
CA ALA A 376 16.45 -4.82 35.20
C ALA A 376 15.58 -5.98 35.72
N PHE A 377 15.52 -6.14 37.04
CA PHE A 377 14.61 -7.10 37.67
C PHE A 377 13.14 -6.81 37.31
N LYS A 378 12.30 -7.85 37.29
CA LYS A 378 10.86 -7.72 37.01
C LYS A 378 10.14 -6.80 38.00
N THR A 379 10.68 -6.67 39.21
CA THR A 379 10.17 -5.82 40.30
C THR A 379 10.50 -4.35 40.13
N VAL A 380 11.34 -3.96 39.16
CA VAL A 380 11.69 -2.56 38.95
C VAL A 380 10.45 -1.77 38.54
N PRO A 381 10.10 -0.70 39.29
CA PRO A 381 8.95 0.12 38.97
C PRO A 381 9.02 0.69 37.54
N ASN A 382 7.87 0.82 36.89
CA ASN A 382 7.78 1.33 35.52
C ASN A 382 8.45 2.72 35.39
N HIS A 383 8.27 3.60 36.38
CA HIS A 383 8.86 4.94 36.40
C HIS A 383 10.40 4.94 36.50
N VAL A 384 11.01 3.95 37.16
CA VAL A 384 12.48 3.83 37.28
C VAL A 384 13.11 3.29 35.99
N SER A 385 12.39 2.39 35.29
CA SER A 385 12.81 1.88 33.97
C SER A 385 12.79 2.97 32.88
N ILE A 386 12.02 4.02 33.13
CA ILE A 386 11.90 5.22 32.29
C ILE A 386 13.12 6.12 32.56
N VAL A 387 13.40 6.53 33.80
CA VAL A 387 14.41 7.58 34.11
C VAL A 387 15.88 7.25 33.77
N SER A 388 16.23 6.02 33.35
CA SER A 388 17.62 5.69 32.98
C SER A 388 18.14 6.55 31.81
N PRO A 389 19.24 7.33 31.97
CA PRO A 389 19.81 8.19 30.92
C PRO A 389 20.17 7.45 29.62
N LYS A 390 20.30 6.12 29.69
CA LYS A 390 20.59 5.25 28.55
C LYS A 390 19.35 4.95 27.70
N LEU A 391 18.13 5.39 28.04
CA LEU A 391 16.87 5.04 27.37
C LEU A 391 15.97 6.26 27.10
N LYS A 392 16.35 7.16 26.17
CA LYS A 392 15.45 8.23 25.69
C LYS A 392 14.07 7.69 25.26
N HIS A 393 13.01 8.31 25.79
CA HIS A 393 11.60 7.91 25.67
C HIS A 393 10.95 8.24 24.34
N TRP A 394 9.76 7.65 24.16
CA TRP A 394 8.75 8.04 23.20
C TRP A 394 7.52 8.57 23.95
N THR A 395 7.05 9.75 23.56
CA THR A 395 5.69 10.24 23.79
C THR A 395 5.03 10.37 22.42
N PRO A 396 3.77 9.97 22.23
CA PRO A 396 3.09 10.10 20.94
C PRO A 396 3.02 11.53 20.40
N THR A 397 3.15 12.55 21.26
CA THR A 397 3.28 13.95 20.86
C THR A 397 4.61 14.32 20.19
N SER A 398 5.64 13.45 20.24
CA SER A 398 6.92 13.70 19.58
C SER A 398 7.00 13.19 18.14
N ALA A 399 5.94 12.55 17.63
CA ALA A 399 5.84 12.11 16.24
C ALA A 399 5.31 13.19 15.27
N SER A 400 4.77 14.30 15.78
CA SER A 400 4.29 15.44 14.97
C SER A 400 5.33 16.55 14.77
N LYS A 401 6.56 16.33 15.23
CA LYS A 401 7.71 17.23 15.00
C LYS A 401 8.87 16.43 14.41
N GLN A 402 8.73 16.00 13.17
CA GLN A 402 9.85 15.61 12.31
C GLN A 402 9.47 15.75 10.83
#